data_AF-A0A2M8N5D2-F1
#
_entry.id   AF-A0A2M8N5D2-F1
#
_cell.length_a   1.000
_cell.length_b   1.000
_cell.length_c   1.000
_cell.angle_alpha   90.00
_cell.angle_beta   90.00
_cell.angle_gamma   90.00
#
_symmetry.space_group_name_H-M   'P 1'
#
loop_
_entity.id
_entity.type
_entity.pdbx_description
1 polymer ?
#
loop_
_entity_poly.entity_id
_entity_poly.type
_entity_poly.pdbx_seq_one_letter_code
_entity_poly.pdbx_strand_id
1 'polypeptide(L)'
;MQTRLNMLLFGWAVSVWNMACITTVLDTKPDDMSAEQHQQAAQAEYHQAQTHVKRYLLGQRIAQVNRFDSNNDLIGDVRYRTSEIHLNHAAQHEDHARQHARAAAELERFEDMACEGVTCAFCLSDT
;
A
#
# COMPACT_ATOMS: atom_id res chain seq x y z
N MET A 1 61.84 -20.78 30.31
CA MET A 1 60.64 -20.03 30.76
C MET A 1 59.65 -20.00 29.61
N GLN A 2 58.53 -20.71 29.77
CA GLN A 2 57.36 -20.66 28.91
C GLN A 2 56.51 -19.43 29.27
N THR A 3 56.00 -18.73 28.26
CA THR A 3 54.65 -18.13 28.29
C THR A 3 54.00 -18.32 26.92
N ARG A 4 52.74 -18.76 26.96
CA ARG A 4 51.85 -19.08 25.84
C ARG A 4 50.87 -17.91 25.58
N LEU A 5 50.02 -18.08 24.55
CA LEU A 5 48.75 -17.37 24.24
C LEU A 5 48.94 -15.96 23.66
N ASN A 6 48.17 -15.43 22.69
CA ASN A 6 46.84 -15.69 22.14
C ASN A 6 46.84 -15.08 20.72
N MET A 7 46.33 -15.74 19.68
CA MET A 7 44.95 -15.62 19.18
C MET A 7 44.53 -14.18 18.86
N LEU A 8 44.17 -13.93 17.59
CA LEU A 8 43.20 -12.94 17.03
C LEU A 8 43.64 -12.61 15.58
N LEU A 9 43.28 -13.43 14.59
CA LEU A 9 42.00 -13.46 13.86
C LEU A 9 41.68 -12.16 13.08
N PHE A 10 41.92 -12.25 11.77
CA PHE A 10 41.04 -11.82 10.67
C PHE A 10 40.27 -10.50 10.85
N GLY A 11 40.94 -9.37 10.65
CA GLY A 11 40.31 -8.08 10.40
C GLY A 11 39.98 -7.89 8.91
N TRP A 12 38.92 -8.53 8.40
CA TRP A 12 38.33 -8.16 7.12
C TRP A 12 37.22 -7.16 7.39
N ALA A 13 37.53 -5.88 7.17
CA ALA A 13 36.55 -4.80 7.14
C ALA A 13 35.64 -4.99 5.92
N VAL A 14 34.46 -5.56 6.12
CA VAL A 14 33.41 -5.58 5.11
C VAL A 14 32.40 -4.51 5.47
N SER A 15 32.63 -3.30 4.95
CA SER A 15 31.63 -2.24 4.88
C SER A 15 30.61 -2.60 3.79
N VAL A 16 29.43 -3.04 4.20
CA VAL A 16 28.25 -3.31 3.36
C VAL A 16 27.04 -2.94 4.21
N TRP A 17 26.02 -2.18 3.80
CA TRP A 17 25.72 -1.36 2.63
C TRP A 17 24.51 -0.52 3.08
N ASN A 18 24.34 0.63 2.43
CA ASN A 18 23.14 1.45 2.34
C ASN A 18 21.84 0.80 2.88
N MET A 19 21.25 1.42 3.91
CA MET A 19 19.81 1.35 4.14
C MET A 19 19.12 1.99 2.94
N ALA A 20 18.89 1.19 1.89
CA ALA A 20 17.89 1.48 0.91
C ALA A 20 16.54 1.46 1.64
N CYS A 21 15.93 2.63 1.81
CA CYS A 21 14.49 2.74 2.00
C CYS A 21 13.84 2.14 0.75
N ILE A 22 13.69 0.82 0.71
CA ILE A 22 12.85 0.14 -0.28
C ILE A 22 11.44 0.60 0.05
N THR A 23 10.96 1.57 -0.71
CA THR A 23 9.54 1.81 -0.92
C THR A 23 9.01 0.56 -1.60
N THR A 24 8.60 -0.42 -0.80
CA THR A 24 7.83 -1.57 -1.26
C THR A 24 6.51 -1.02 -1.80
N VAL A 25 6.45 -0.83 -3.11
CA VAL A 25 5.19 -0.91 -3.85
C VAL A 25 4.75 -2.36 -3.63
N LEU A 26 3.91 -2.59 -2.61
CA LEU A 26 3.26 -3.88 -2.42
C LEU A 26 2.24 -4.00 -3.54
N ASP A 27 2.68 -4.56 -4.66
CA ASP A 27 1.80 -4.97 -5.73
C ASP A 27 0.99 -6.19 -5.25
N THR A 28 -0.33 -6.15 -5.43
CA THR A 28 -1.22 -7.23 -4.98
C THR A 28 -1.13 -8.38 -5.97
N LYS A 29 -0.53 -9.52 -5.57
CA LYS A 29 -0.48 -10.70 -6.44
C LYS A 29 -1.77 -11.50 -6.32
N PRO A 30 -2.32 -12.02 -7.43
CA PRO A 30 -3.51 -12.88 -7.40
C PRO A 30 -3.33 -14.15 -6.56
N ASP A 31 -2.15 -14.77 -6.57
CA ASP A 31 -1.94 -16.08 -5.92
C ASP A 31 -1.63 -15.99 -4.41
N ASP A 32 -1.52 -14.78 -3.85
CA ASP A 32 -1.12 -14.60 -2.44
C ASP A 32 -2.27 -14.90 -1.46
N MET A 33 -3.52 -14.84 -1.92
CA MET A 33 -4.72 -15.08 -1.12
C MET A 33 -5.84 -15.73 -1.97
N SER A 34 -6.90 -16.21 -1.34
CA SER A 34 -8.10 -16.67 -2.07
C SER A 34 -8.92 -15.50 -2.64
N ALA A 35 -9.79 -15.78 -3.61
CA ALA A 35 -10.68 -14.77 -4.19
C ALA A 35 -11.52 -14.06 -3.12
N GLU A 36 -12.09 -14.82 -2.18
CA GLU A 36 -12.84 -14.27 -1.04
C GLU A 36 -11.96 -13.34 -0.17
N GLN A 37 -10.72 -13.74 0.11
CA GLN A 37 -9.80 -12.92 0.90
C GLN A 37 -9.41 -11.62 0.16
N HIS A 38 -9.23 -11.68 -1.15
CA HIS A 38 -9.03 -10.48 -1.98
C HIS A 38 -10.27 -9.57 -1.93
N GLN A 39 -11.49 -10.12 -2.01
CA GLN A 39 -12.72 -9.30 -1.87
C GLN A 39 -12.81 -8.63 -0.49
N GLN A 40 -12.53 -9.37 0.59
CA GLN A 40 -12.52 -8.83 1.95
C GLN A 40 -11.47 -7.73 2.12
N ALA A 41 -10.26 -7.93 1.58
CA ALA A 41 -9.20 -6.94 1.59
C ALA A 41 -9.60 -5.68 0.79
N ALA A 42 -10.20 -5.84 -0.39
CA ALA A 42 -10.70 -4.72 -1.18
C ALA A 42 -11.72 -3.87 -0.40
N GLN A 43 -12.66 -4.53 0.29
CA GLN A 43 -13.64 -3.83 1.14
C GLN A 43 -12.96 -3.10 2.30
N ALA A 44 -11.99 -3.73 2.97
CA ALA A 44 -11.24 -3.12 4.06
C ALA A 44 -10.48 -1.87 3.59
N GLU A 45 -9.80 -1.94 2.45
CA GLU A 45 -9.08 -0.83 1.83
C GLU A 45 -10.04 0.32 1.45
N TYR A 46 -11.21 0.02 0.87
CA TYR A 46 -12.24 1.04 0.63
C TYR A 46 -12.71 1.74 1.91
N HIS A 47 -12.88 1.00 3.00
CA HIS A 47 -13.23 1.60 4.30
C HIS A 47 -12.12 2.50 4.85
N GLN A 48 -10.85 2.14 4.64
CA GLN A 48 -9.70 2.97 5.01
C GLN A 48 -9.66 4.25 4.17
N ALA A 49 -9.91 4.18 2.86
CA ALA A 49 -10.03 5.34 1.99
C ALA A 49 -11.10 6.33 2.49
N GLN A 50 -12.30 5.83 2.79
CA GLN A 50 -13.39 6.65 3.35
C GLN A 50 -13.01 7.31 4.67
N THR A 51 -12.27 6.59 5.53
CA THR A 51 -11.78 7.12 6.80
C THR A 51 -10.84 8.31 6.57
N HIS A 52 -9.94 8.20 5.59
CA HIS A 52 -9.03 9.27 5.21
C HIS A 52 -9.75 10.48 4.61
N VAL A 53 -10.72 10.28 3.72
CA VAL A 53 -11.56 11.36 3.19
C VAL A 53 -12.31 12.08 4.31
N LYS A 54 -12.88 11.34 5.27
CA LYS A 54 -13.55 11.94 6.43
C LYS A 54 -12.60 12.80 7.27
N ARG A 55 -11.37 12.33 7.51
CA ARG A 55 -10.33 13.10 8.23
C ARG A 55 -9.94 14.37 7.49
N TYR A 56 -9.80 14.31 6.16
CA TYR A 56 -9.59 15.48 5.30
C TYR A 56 -10.69 16.54 5.53
N LEU A 57 -11.96 16.13 5.39
CA LEU A 57 -13.11 17.04 5.50
C LEU A 57 -13.21 17.68 6.91
N LEU A 58 -12.92 16.91 7.96
CA LEU A 58 -12.87 17.43 9.33
C LEU A 58 -11.74 18.45 9.52
N GLY A 59 -10.54 18.14 9.01
CA GLY A 59 -9.39 19.06 9.06
C GLY A 59 -9.64 20.36 8.32
N GLN A 60 -10.32 20.32 7.17
CA GLN A 60 -10.72 21.53 6.42
C GLN A 60 -11.66 22.43 7.22
N ARG A 61 -12.63 21.84 7.94
CA ARG A 61 -13.56 22.61 8.79
C ARG A 61 -12.82 23.36 9.91
N ILE A 62 -11.77 22.77 10.47
CA ILE A 62 -10.99 23.36 11.56
C ILE A 62 -10.02 24.43 11.04
N ALA A 63 -9.45 24.25 9.84
CA ALA A 63 -8.46 25.19 9.29
C ALA A 63 -9.04 26.57 8.89
N GLN A 64 -10.35 26.71 8.75
CA GLN A 64 -11.02 27.99 8.46
C GLN A 64 -11.14 28.89 9.71
N VAL A 65 -10.09 29.00 10.51
CA VAL A 65 -10.07 29.96 11.63
C VAL A 65 -9.72 31.34 11.06
N ASN A 66 -10.73 32.18 10.88
CA ASN A 66 -10.51 33.60 10.61
C ASN A 66 -9.81 34.23 11.81
N ARG A 67 -8.54 34.58 11.66
CA ARG A 67 -7.79 35.32 12.69
C ARG A 67 -7.87 36.80 12.35
N PHE A 68 -8.51 37.55 13.23
CA PHE A 68 -8.49 39.01 13.20
C PHE A 68 -7.26 39.50 13.95
N ASP A 69 -6.56 40.47 13.38
CA ASP A 69 -5.50 41.18 14.08
C ASP A 69 -6.09 42.24 15.05
N SER A 70 -5.22 42.98 15.74
CA SER A 70 -5.64 44.07 16.64
C SER A 70 -6.33 45.25 15.93
N ASN A 71 -6.21 45.34 14.61
CA ASN A 71 -6.85 46.35 13.76
C ASN A 71 -8.12 45.81 13.08
N ASN A 72 -8.54 44.58 13.42
CA ASN A 72 -9.68 43.89 12.85
C ASN A 72 -9.51 43.52 11.37
N ASP A 73 -8.26 43.46 10.87
CA ASP A 73 -7.94 42.98 9.54
C ASP A 73 -7.88 41.44 9.53
N LEU A 74 -8.41 40.84 8.45
CA LEU A 74 -8.39 39.40 8.25
C LEU A 74 -6.98 38.97 7.81
N ILE A 75 -6.18 38.46 8.75
CA ILE A 75 -4.88 37.86 8.42
C ILE A 75 -5.10 36.40 8.09
N GLY A 76 -5.10 36.07 6.79
CA GLY A 76 -5.10 34.69 6.31
C GLY A 76 -3.78 34.00 6.66
N ASP A 77 -3.77 33.20 7.72
CA ASP A 77 -2.65 32.30 8.04
C ASP A 77 -2.62 31.17 7.00
N VAL A 78 -1.69 31.23 6.04
CA VAL A 78 -1.47 30.16 5.06
C VAL A 78 -0.76 29.01 5.77
N ARG A 79 -1.47 28.34 6.68
CA ARG A 79 -1.04 27.03 7.18
C ARG A 79 -1.11 26.06 6.02
N TYR A 80 0.03 25.43 5.70
CA TYR A 80 0.07 24.24 4.86
C TYR A 80 -1.05 23.30 5.30
N ARG A 81 -2.04 23.08 4.44
CA ARG A 81 -3.20 22.24 4.77
C ARG A 81 -2.71 20.82 4.95
N THR A 82 -2.49 20.42 6.20
CA THR A 82 -2.23 19.04 6.63
C THR A 82 -3.30 18.06 6.14
N SER A 83 -4.41 18.54 5.59
CA SER A 83 -5.46 17.73 4.99
C SER A 83 -5.02 17.02 3.70
N GLU A 84 -4.19 17.62 2.82
CA GLU A 84 -3.88 17.01 1.50
C GLU A 84 -3.26 15.61 1.57
N ILE A 85 -2.46 15.32 2.61
CA ILE A 85 -1.89 13.98 2.83
C ILE A 85 -2.98 12.90 2.97
N HIS A 86 -4.13 13.25 3.55
CA HIS A 86 -5.25 12.32 3.68
C HIS A 86 -5.93 12.03 2.35
N LEU A 87 -5.96 12.97 1.40
CA LEU A 87 -6.45 12.67 0.05
C LEU A 87 -5.49 11.73 -0.69
N ASN A 88 -4.17 11.94 -0.54
CA ASN A 88 -3.19 11.04 -1.13
C ASN A 88 -3.32 9.62 -0.55
N HIS A 89 -3.42 9.47 0.78
CA HIS A 89 -3.63 8.16 1.40
C HIS A 89 -4.97 7.54 0.98
N ALA A 90 -6.06 8.33 0.88
CA ALA A 90 -7.33 7.83 0.38
C ALA A 90 -7.19 7.26 -1.04
N ALA A 91 -6.50 7.98 -1.94
CA ALA A 91 -6.26 7.52 -3.31
C ALA A 91 -5.41 6.24 -3.36
N GLN A 92 -4.42 6.10 -2.47
CA GLN A 92 -3.60 4.89 -2.36
C GLN A 92 -4.45 3.69 -1.92
N HIS A 93 -5.28 3.85 -0.90
CA HIS A 93 -6.20 2.80 -0.44
C HIS A 93 -7.23 2.42 -1.53
N GLU A 94 -7.77 3.40 -2.27
CA GLU A 94 -8.64 3.11 -3.41
C GLU A 94 -7.92 2.33 -4.51
N ASP A 95 -6.64 2.61 -4.74
CA ASP A 95 -5.86 1.86 -5.72
C ASP A 95 -5.62 0.42 -5.29
N HIS A 96 -5.18 0.21 -4.04
CA HIS A 96 -5.03 -1.13 -3.47
C HIS A 96 -6.36 -1.90 -3.49
N ALA A 97 -7.48 -1.25 -3.16
CA ALA A 97 -8.78 -1.88 -3.25
C ALA A 97 -9.12 -2.37 -4.67
N ARG A 98 -8.78 -1.57 -5.69
CA ARG A 98 -8.95 -1.98 -7.11
C ARG A 98 -8.02 -3.14 -7.48
N GLN A 99 -6.79 -3.15 -6.98
CA GLN A 99 -5.85 -4.25 -7.24
C GLN A 99 -6.39 -5.56 -6.64
N HIS A 100 -6.82 -5.56 -5.37
CA HIS A 100 -7.46 -6.72 -4.76
C HIS A 100 -8.72 -7.17 -5.49
N ALA A 101 -9.59 -6.24 -5.91
CA ALA A 101 -10.80 -6.59 -6.66
C ALA A 101 -10.49 -7.25 -8.02
N ARG A 102 -9.42 -6.81 -8.71
CA ARG A 102 -8.97 -7.44 -9.96
C ARG A 102 -8.42 -8.84 -9.72
N ALA A 103 -7.59 -9.01 -8.70
CA ALA A 103 -7.05 -10.32 -8.30
C ALA A 103 -8.17 -11.32 -7.97
N ALA A 104 -9.19 -10.91 -7.20
CA ALA A 104 -10.36 -11.75 -6.92
C ALA A 104 -11.07 -12.20 -8.21
N ALA A 105 -11.34 -11.25 -9.12
CA ALA A 105 -12.03 -11.55 -10.37
C ALA A 105 -11.20 -12.44 -11.31
N GLU A 106 -9.88 -12.36 -11.26
CA GLU A 106 -8.98 -13.22 -12.04
C GLU A 106 -8.97 -14.66 -11.50
N LEU A 107 -8.91 -14.83 -10.18
CA LEU A 107 -9.01 -16.14 -9.54
C LEU A 107 -10.37 -16.81 -9.81
N GLU A 108 -11.47 -16.07 -9.66
CA GLU A 108 -12.82 -16.59 -9.95
C GLU A 108 -12.92 -17.09 -11.40
N ARG A 109 -12.39 -16.32 -12.37
CA ARG A 109 -12.37 -16.76 -13.77
C ARG A 109 -11.53 -18.02 -13.98
N PHE A 110 -10.40 -18.13 -13.29
CA PHE A 110 -9.55 -19.31 -13.38
C PHE A 110 -10.26 -20.55 -12.82
N GLU A 111 -10.93 -20.40 -11.68
CA GLU A 111 -11.73 -21.45 -11.04
C GLU A 111 -12.91 -21.86 -11.94
N ASP A 112 -13.62 -20.90 -12.54
CA ASP A 112 -14.70 -21.15 -13.49
C ASP A 112 -14.21 -21.97 -14.71
N MET A 113 -13.08 -21.58 -15.31
CA MET A 113 -12.48 -22.31 -16.43
C MET A 113 -12.04 -23.74 -16.05
N ALA A 114 -11.55 -23.92 -14.81
CA ALA A 114 -11.18 -25.24 -14.31
C ALA A 114 -12.41 -26.12 -14.08
N CYS A 115 -13.52 -25.53 -13.58
CA CYS A 115 -14.78 -26.23 -13.34
C CYS A 115 -15.56 -26.54 -14.62
N GLU A 116 -15.50 -25.68 -15.64
CA GLU A 116 -16.11 -25.91 -16.95
C GLU A 116 -15.39 -26.99 -17.77
N GLY A 117 -14.28 -27.54 -17.25
CA GLY A 117 -13.56 -28.65 -17.85
C GLY A 117 -12.95 -28.23 -19.18
N VAL A 118 -11.91 -27.40 -19.12
CA VAL A 118 -11.05 -26.94 -20.22
C VAL A 118 -11.24 -27.79 -21.49
N THR A 119 -12.11 -27.36 -22.40
CA THR A 119 -12.09 -27.84 -23.78
C THR A 119 -10.84 -27.26 -24.40
N CYS A 120 -9.71 -27.95 -24.22
CA CYS A 120 -8.44 -27.57 -24.79
C CYS A 120 -8.61 -27.60 -26.32
N ALA A 121 -8.63 -26.44 -26.97
CA ALA A 121 -8.71 -26.33 -28.43
C ALA A 121 -7.55 -27.05 -29.14
N PHE A 122 -6.46 -27.34 -28.42
CA PHE A 122 -5.32 -28.13 -28.88
C PHE A 122 -5.55 -29.66 -28.82
N CYS A 123 -6.61 -30.13 -28.16
CA CYS A 123 -6.97 -31.56 -28.13
C CYS A 123 -7.86 -31.99 -29.31
N LEU A 124 -8.28 -31.06 -30.19
CA LEU A 124 -9.20 -31.33 -31.30
C LEU A 124 -8.49 -31.48 -32.67
N SER A 125 -7.16 -31.52 -32.72
CA SER A 125 -6.39 -31.64 -33.98
C SER A 125 -5.86 -33.04 -34.30
N ASP A 126 -6.23 -34.09 -33.53
CA ASP A 126 -5.77 -35.48 -33.74
C ASP A 126 -6.90 -36.45 -34.11
N THR A 127 -7.79 -36.07 -35.03
CA THR A 127 -8.66 -37.02 -35.75
C THR A 127 -8.67 -36.75 -37.23
#